data_AF-A0A346LX16-F1
#
_entry.id   AF-A0A346LX16-F1
#
_cell.length_a   1.000
_cell.length_b   1.000
_cell.length_c   1.000
_cell.angle_alpha   90.00
_cell.angle_beta   90.00
_cell.angle_gamma   90.00
#
_symmetry.space_group_name_H-M   'P 1'
#
loop_
_entity.id
_entity.type
_entity.pdbx_description
1 polymer ?
#
loop_
_entity_poly.entity_id
_entity_poly.type
_entity_poly.pdbx_seq_one_letter_code
_entity_poly.pdbx_strand_id
1 'polypeptide(L)' 'MPVMLNIFLDDAFIYSNNIFFGKLPEAYAISDPIVDVMPIIPVLSFLLAFVWQAAVSFR' A
#
# COMPACT_ATOMS: atom_id res chain seq x y z
N MET A 1 6.60 -1.94 -30.41
CA MET A 1 7.11 -2.46 -29.13
C MET A 1 6.22 -2.08 -27.91
N PRO A 2 4.88 -2.20 -27.94
CA PRO A 2 4.04 -1.96 -26.74
C PRO A 2 3.66 -3.22 -25.96
N VAL A 3 3.78 -4.42 -26.55
CA VAL A 3 3.37 -5.70 -25.93
C VAL A 3 4.11 -5.98 -24.62
N MET A 4 5.43 -5.76 -24.59
CA MET A 4 6.24 -5.98 -23.39
C MET A 4 5.86 -5.02 -22.25
N LEU A 5 5.47 -3.78 -22.58
CA LEU A 5 5.05 -2.78 -21.61
C LEU A 5 3.67 -3.11 -21.02
N ASN A 6 2.73 -3.58 -21.85
CA ASN A 6 1.40 -3.99 -21.39
C ASN A 6 1.49 -5.18 -20.41
N ILE A 7 2.29 -6.21 -20.74
CA ILE A 7 2.49 -7.36 -19.85
C ILE A 7 3.02 -6.92 -18.48
N PHE A 8 4.01 -6.02 -18.43
CA PHE A 8 4.57 -5.53 -17.17
C PHE A 8 3.57 -4.71 -16.34
N LEU A 9 2.72 -3.93 -17.00
CA LEU A 9 1.66 -3.17 -16.36
C LEU A 9 0.54 -4.08 -15.85
N ASP A 10 0.18 -5.11 -16.61
CA ASP A 10 -0.81 -6.12 -16.23
C ASP A 10 -0.31 -6.95 -15.03
N ASP A 11 0.96 -7.36 -15.01
CA ASP A 11 1.57 -8.07 -13.88
C ASP A 11 1.66 -7.18 -12.63
N ALA A 12 2.02 -5.89 -12.79
CA ALA A 12 2.02 -4.93 -11.69
C ALA A 12 0.61 -4.66 -11.14
N PHE A 13 -0.40 -4.65 -12.01
CA PHE A 13 -1.80 -4.54 -11.61
C PHE A 13 -2.30 -5.82 -10.94
N ILE A 14 -1.94 -7.00 -11.44
CA ILE A 14 -2.26 -8.28 -10.81
C ILE A 14 -1.60 -8.38 -9.43
N TYR A 15 -0.34 -7.97 -9.29
CA TYR A 15 0.39 -7.97 -8.00
C TYR A 15 -0.15 -6.91 -7.02
N SER A 16 -0.64 -5.78 -7.52
CA SER A 16 -1.29 -4.75 -6.70
C SER A 16 -2.72 -5.12 -6.28
N ASN A 17 -3.41 -5.96 -7.06
CA ASN A 17 -4.73 -6.52 -6.70
C ASN A 17 -4.62 -7.82 -5.87
N ASN A 18 -3.51 -8.55 -5.98
CA ASN A 18 -3.12 -9.64 -5.08
C ASN A 18 -2.38 -9.09 -3.85
N ILE A 19 -3.03 -8.20 -3.11
CA ILE A 19 -2.70 -8.00 -1.69
C ILE A 19 -3.20 -9.25 -0.96
N PHE A 20 -2.58 -10.39 -1.21
CA PHE A 20 -2.98 -11.65 -0.61
C PHE A 20 -2.52 -11.62 0.84
N PHE A 21 -3.35 -11.06 1.72
CA PHE A 21 -3.26 -11.33 3.13
C PHE A 21 -3.67 -12.78 3.34
N GLY A 22 -2.69 -13.67 3.23
CA GLY A 22 -2.82 -15.01 3.77
C GLY A 22 -3.20 -14.91 5.24
N LYS A 23 -4.04 -15.85 5.71
CA LYS A 23 -4.41 -15.93 7.12
C LYS A 23 -3.16 -15.87 7.99
N LEU A 24 -3.16 -14.97 8.98
CA LEU A 24 -2.09 -14.96 9.95
C LEU A 24 -2.09 -16.28 10.73
N PRO A 25 -0.94 -16.69 11.30
CA PRO A 25 -0.90 -17.80 12.23
C PRO A 25 -1.90 -17.59 13.38
N GLU A 26 -2.44 -18.66 13.95
CA GLU A 26 -3.55 -18.59 14.93
C GLU A 26 -3.26 -17.69 16.15
N ALA A 27 -2.00 -17.61 16.59
CA ALA A 27 -1.56 -16.70 17.65
C ALA A 27 -1.71 -15.20 17.31
N TYR A 28 -1.78 -14.86 16.02
CA TYR A 28 -1.88 -13.50 15.50
C TYR A 28 -3.25 -13.20 14.88
N ALA A 29 -4.22 -14.11 14.95
CA ALA A 29 -5.56 -13.91 14.38
C ALA A 29 -6.27 -12.67 14.92
N ILE A 30 -5.97 -12.26 16.16
CA ILE A 30 -6.51 -11.01 16.76
C ILE A 30 -6.02 -9.77 16.00
N SER A 31 -4.83 -9.84 15.38
CA SER A 31 -4.22 -8.75 14.63
C SER A 31 -4.57 -8.73 13.13
N ASP A 32 -5.39 -9.67 12.65
CA ASP A 32 -5.88 -9.69 11.27
C ASP A 32 -6.43 -8.31 10.83
N PRO A 33 -7.29 -7.61 11.62
CA PRO A 33 -7.83 -6.32 11.20
C PRO A 33 -6.77 -5.21 11.07
N ILE A 34 -5.66 -5.30 11.80
CA ILE A 34 -4.57 -4.31 11.74
C ILE A 34 -3.76 -4.54 10.47
N VAL A 35 -3.48 -5.80 10.16
CA VAL A 35 -2.72 -6.19 8.97
C VAL A 35 -3.48 -5.81 7.70
N ASP A 36 -4.81 -5.96 7.70
CA ASP A 36 -5.68 -5.53 6.59
C ASP A 36 -5.55 -4.04 6.26
N VAL A 37 -5.27 -3.19 7.26
CA VAL A 37 -5.12 -1.73 7.08
C VAL A 37 -3.68 -1.33 6.75
N MET A 38 -2.69 -2.16 7.07
CA MET A 38 -1.26 -1.87 6.88
C MET A 38 -0.85 -1.40 5.47
N PRO A 39 -1.44 -1.86 4.35
CA PRO A 39 -1.08 -1.39 3.01
C PRO A 39 -1.30 0.11 2.77
N ILE A 40 -2.12 0.77 3.58
CA ILE A 40 -2.39 2.21 3.44
C ILE A 40 -1.24 3.08 3.95
N ILE A 41 -0.29 2.53 4.73
CA ILE A 41 0.80 3.28 5.37
C ILE A 41 1.60 4.15 4.38
N PRO A 42 2.00 3.69 3.18
CA PRO A 42 2.71 4.53 2.22
C PRO A 42 1.92 5.79 1.81
N VAL A 43 0.59 5.68 1.68
CA VAL A 43 -0.29 6.81 1.36
C VAL A 43 -0.35 7.79 2.54
N LEU A 44 -0.49 7.28 3.77
CA LEU A 44 -0.49 8.12 4.97
C LEU A 44 0.84 8.87 5.15
N SER A 45 1.97 8.23 4.89
CA SER A 45 3.30 8.87 4.93
C SER A 45 3.47 9.96 3.87
N PHE A 46 2.93 9.74 2.67
CA PHE A 46 2.89 10.77 1.64
C PHE A 46 2.03 11.97 2.05
N LEU A 47 0.83 11.73 2.58
CA LEU A 47 -0.05 12.79 3.08
C LEU A 47 0.56 13.54 4.27
N LEU A 48 1.28 12.83 5.14
CA LEU A 48 1.99 13.41 6.27
C LEU A 48 3.03 14.45 5.82
N ALA A 49 3.67 14.29 4.66
CA ALA A 49 4.58 15.29 4.13
C ALA A 49 3.88 16.64 3.87
N PHE A 50 2.63 16.63 3.40
CA PHE A 50 1.83 17.84 3.23
C PHE A 50 1.35 18.41 4.56
N VAL A 51 1.00 17.56 5.52
CA VAL A 51 0.67 18.01 6.89
C VAL A 51 1.89 18.69 7.51
N TRP A 52 3.08 18.12 7.35
CA TRP A 52 4.32 18.70 7.82
C TRP A 52 4.62 20.04 7.15
N GLN A 53 4.51 20.10 5.83
CA GLN A 53 4.69 21.35 5.08
C GLN A 53 3.67 22.42 5.48
N ALA A 54 2.41 22.05 5.66
CA ALA A 54 1.37 22.96 6.15
C ALA A 54 1.69 23.50 7.55
N ALA A 55 2.23 22.65 8.45
CA ALA A 55 2.62 23.06 9.80
C ALA A 55 3.75 24.11 9.80
N VAL A 56 4.64 24.07 8.81
CA VAL A 56 5.67 25.11 8.60
C VAL A 56 5.25 26.18 7.59
N SER A 57 3.97 26.25 7.22
CA SER A 57 3.40 27.26 6.30
C SER A 57 3.91 27.20 4.86
N PHE A 58 4.33 26.03 4.37
CA PHE A 58 4.86 25.83 3.00
C PHE A 58 6.02 26.80 2.67
N ARG A 59 6.94 26.95 3.62
CA ARG A 59 8.18 27.72 3.47
C ARG A 59 9.25 26.90 2.76
#